data_AF-A0A961V127-F1
#
_entry.id   AF-A0A961V127-F1
#
_cell.length_a   1.000
_cell.length_b   1.000
_cell.length_c   1.000
_cell.angle_alpha   90.00
_cell.angle_beta   90.00
_cell.angle_gamma   90.00
#
_symmetry.space_group_name_H-M   'P 1'
#
loop_
_entity.id
_entity.type
_entity.pdbx_description
1 polymer ?
#
loop_
_entity_poly.entity_id
_entity_poly.type
_entity_poly.pdbx_seq_one_letter_code
_entity_poly.pdbx_strand_id
1 'polypeptide(L)'
;MTEPSTDKYRNEFRELGIARVRNELVMRRWHKDKLAAARSWVERQDVDDWMASNRDKPPKPPRGQSAKKWAGIIVVVFGLIFAAERLLRMMGHL
;
A
#
# COMPACT_ATOMS: atom_id res chain seq x y z
N MET A 1 28.64 -2.33 -6.73
CA MET A 1 27.53 -1.41 -6.42
C MET A 1 27.86 -0.70 -5.12
N THR A 2 28.54 0.43 -5.20
CA THR A 2 28.89 1.26 -4.04
C THR A 2 27.71 2.20 -3.81
N GLU A 3 26.89 1.94 -2.77
CA GLU A 3 25.83 2.87 -2.37
C GLU A 3 26.46 4.24 -2.09
N PRO A 4 26.13 5.29 -2.86
CA PRO A 4 26.71 6.59 -2.62
C PRO A 4 26.12 7.18 -1.33
N SER A 5 26.98 7.37 -0.31
CA SER A 5 26.90 8.49 0.63
C SER A 5 25.57 8.67 1.40
N THR A 6 24.88 7.61 1.82
CA THR A 6 23.76 7.79 2.79
C THR A 6 24.26 8.22 4.18
N ASP A 7 25.55 8.05 4.49
CA ASP A 7 26.13 8.47 5.78
C ASP A 7 26.43 9.95 5.91
N LYS A 8 26.74 10.65 4.81
CA LYS A 8 27.19 12.05 4.88
C LYS A 8 26.19 12.97 5.59
N TYR A 9 24.89 12.73 5.39
CA TYR A 9 23.81 13.54 5.97
C TYR A 9 23.04 12.81 7.06
N ARG A 10 23.42 11.58 7.43
CA ARG A 10 22.65 10.76 8.36
C ARG A 10 22.53 11.39 9.75
N ASN A 11 23.64 11.94 10.27
CA ASN A 11 23.64 12.60 11.58
C ASN A 11 22.78 13.87 11.54
N GLU A 12 22.89 14.66 10.47
CA GLU A 12 22.07 15.86 10.28
C GLU A 12 20.57 15.53 10.21
N PHE A 13 20.19 14.47 9.47
CA PHE A 13 18.80 14.02 9.41
C PHE A 13 18.29 13.51 10.75
N ARG A 14 19.14 12.82 11.52
CA ARG A 14 18.81 12.37 12.87
C ARG A 14 18.59 13.55 13.82
N GLU A 15 19.41 14.58 13.75
CA GLU A 15 19.26 15.82 14.54
C GLU A 15 17.99 16.60 14.17
N LEU A 16 17.67 16.70 12.88
CA LEU A 16 16.47 17.39 12.40
C LEU A 16 15.17 16.63 12.73
N GLY A 17 15.24 15.30 12.76
CA GLY A 17 14.09 14.43 12.97
C GLY A 17 13.27 14.19 11.70
N ILE A 18 12.58 13.03 11.66
CA ILE A 18 11.92 12.50 10.46
C ILE A 18 10.84 13.42 9.89
N ALA A 19 10.04 14.06 10.75
CA ALA A 19 8.99 14.97 10.34
C ALA A 19 9.54 16.20 9.61
N ARG A 20 10.67 16.75 10.08
CA ARG A 20 11.31 17.90 9.47
C ARG A 20 11.97 17.55 8.15
N VAL A 21 12.64 16.40 8.08
CA VAL A 21 13.24 15.88 6.83
C VAL A 21 12.15 15.65 5.76
N ARG A 22 10.98 15.09 6.13
CA ARG A 22 9.83 14.96 5.23
C ARG A 22 9.32 16.31 4.73
N ASN A 23 9.19 17.30 5.61
CA ASN A 23 8.77 18.64 5.21
C ASN A 23 9.75 19.25 4.20
N GLU A 24 11.06 19.12 4.44
CA GLU A 24 12.10 19.61 3.51
C GLU A 24 12.09 18.86 2.17
N LEU A 25 11.75 17.58 2.15
CA LEU A 25 11.53 16.80 0.92
C LEU A 25 10.35 17.33 0.09
N VAL A 26 9.26 17.74 0.74
CA VAL A 26 8.10 18.34 0.08
C VAL A 26 8.44 19.72 -0.45
N MET A 27 9.11 20.54 0.36
CA MET A 27 9.54 21.89 -0.02
C MET A 27 10.66 21.90 -1.06
N ARG A 28 11.34 20.76 -1.27
CA ARG A 28 12.47 20.58 -2.21
C ARG A 28 13.57 21.64 -2.05
N ARG A 29 13.79 22.12 -0.83
CA ARG A 29 14.70 23.24 -0.55
C ARG A 29 16.17 22.85 -0.65
N TRP A 30 16.49 21.57 -0.49
CA TRP A 30 17.86 21.05 -0.55
C TRP A 30 18.33 20.73 -1.96
N HIS A 31 19.66 20.65 -2.12
CA HIS A 31 20.28 20.21 -3.36
C HIS A 31 19.85 18.77 -3.71
N LYS A 32 19.85 18.43 -5.01
CA LYS A 32 19.35 17.13 -5.52
C LYS A 32 19.97 15.92 -4.81
N ASP A 33 21.26 15.98 -4.49
CA ASP A 33 21.97 14.88 -3.82
C ASP A 33 21.49 14.67 -2.38
N LYS A 34 21.22 15.77 -1.67
CA LYS A 34 20.71 15.73 -0.29
C LYS A 34 19.24 15.33 -0.26
N LEU A 35 18.45 15.73 -1.25
CA LEU A 35 17.08 15.22 -1.41
C LEU A 35 17.05 13.71 -1.69
N ALA A 36 17.95 13.21 -2.53
CA ALA A 36 18.06 11.78 -2.79
C ALA A 36 18.44 11.01 -1.50
N ALA A 37 19.46 11.49 -0.78
CA ALA A 37 19.87 10.90 0.50
C ALA A 37 18.74 10.96 1.55
N ALA A 38 18.00 12.05 1.62
CA ALA A 38 16.87 12.22 2.53
C ALA A 38 15.73 11.25 2.22
N ARG A 39 15.41 11.00 0.94
CA ARG A 39 14.41 10.00 0.55
C ARG A 39 14.79 8.61 1.04
N SER A 40 16.00 8.16 0.70
CA SER A 40 16.48 6.84 1.10
C SER A 40 16.56 6.70 2.62
N TRP A 41 16.86 7.76 3.35
CA TRP A 41 16.87 7.75 4.81
C TRP A 41 15.46 7.62 5.40
N VAL A 42 14.48 8.38 4.89
CA VAL A 42 13.07 8.28 5.33
C VAL A 42 12.50 6.90 5.02
N GLU A 43 12.76 6.35 3.84
CA GLU A 43 12.29 5.01 3.45
C GLU A 43 12.82 3.92 4.39
N ARG A 44 14.09 3.99 4.79
CA ARG A 44 14.67 3.05 5.77
C ARG A 44 13.95 3.12 7.11
N GLN A 45 13.66 4.33 7.60
CA GLN A 45 12.91 4.51 8.86
C GLN A 45 11.48 3.99 8.74
N ASP A 46 10.79 4.23 7.63
CA ASP A 46 9.44 3.70 7.41
C ASP A 46 9.39 2.17 7.36
N VAL A 47 10.41 1.55 6.77
CA VAL A 47 10.56 0.10 6.75
C VAL A 47 10.85 -0.44 8.16
N ASP A 48 11.73 0.21 8.91
CA ASP A 48 12.05 -0.17 10.29
C ASP A 48 10.82 -0.02 11.21
N ASP A 49 10.09 1.09 11.11
CA ASP A 49 8.84 1.35 11.84
C ASP A 49 7.77 0.34 11.44
N TRP A 50 7.65 0.02 10.15
CA TRP A 50 6.73 -1.01 9.68
C TRP A 50 7.09 -2.37 10.24
N MET A 51 8.37 -2.78 10.17
CA MET A 51 8.84 -4.06 10.73
C MET A 51 8.62 -4.14 12.24
N ALA A 52 8.91 -3.06 12.99
CA ALA A 52 8.62 -2.98 14.41
C ALA A 52 7.11 -3.16 14.68
N SER A 53 6.26 -2.48 13.90
CA SER A 53 4.81 -2.59 14.04
C SER A 53 4.23 -3.96 13.63
N ASN A 54 4.95 -4.72 12.80
CA ASN A 54 4.51 -6.01 12.29
C ASN A 54 5.11 -7.20 13.04
N ARG A 55 6.20 -7.00 13.79
CA ARG A 55 6.85 -8.04 14.61
C ARG A 55 5.91 -8.63 15.67
N ASP A 56 5.08 -7.78 16.26
CA ASP A 56 4.17 -8.18 17.35
C ASP A 56 2.75 -8.50 16.86
N LYS A 57 2.50 -8.48 15.54
CA LYS A 57 1.18 -8.84 15.02
C LYS A 57 1.06 -10.36 14.96
N PRO A 58 0.05 -10.96 15.62
CA PRO A 58 -0.22 -12.39 15.46
C PRO A 58 -0.47 -12.70 13.98
N PRO A 59 -0.10 -13.89 13.50
CA PRO A 59 -0.31 -14.28 12.11
C PRO A 59 -1.78 -14.06 11.75
N LYS A 60 -2.01 -13.21 10.75
CA LYS A 60 -3.35 -12.89 10.28
C LYS A 60 -4.00 -14.21 9.86
N PRO A 61 -5.21 -14.57 10.37
CA PRO A 61 -5.87 -15.80 9.96
C PRO A 61 -6.01 -15.79 8.44
N PRO A 62 -5.86 -16.95 7.77
CA PRO A 62 -5.87 -17.03 6.33
C PRO A 62 -7.13 -16.34 5.79
N ARG A 63 -6.93 -15.33 4.93
CA ARG A 63 -7.97 -14.51 4.27
C ARG A 63 -8.96 -15.32 3.39
N GLY A 64 -8.99 -16.64 3.50
CA GLY A 64 -9.77 -17.55 2.66
C GLY A 64 -11.12 -17.99 3.23
N GLN A 65 -11.44 -17.71 4.50
CA GLN A 65 -12.68 -18.24 5.10
C GLN A 65 -13.91 -17.35 4.84
N SER A 66 -13.74 -16.04 4.65
CA SER A 66 -14.84 -15.09 4.39
C SER A 66 -15.16 -14.93 2.89
N ALA A 67 -14.15 -14.95 2.02
CA ALA A 67 -14.33 -14.71 0.58
C ALA A 67 -15.18 -15.79 -0.12
N LYS A 68 -15.13 -17.04 0.35
CA LYS A 68 -15.95 -18.14 -0.19
C LYS A 68 -17.46 -17.91 -0.05
N LYS A 69 -17.90 -17.19 1.00
CA LYS A 69 -19.33 -16.92 1.20
C LYS A 69 -19.88 -15.92 0.18
N TRP A 70 -19.09 -14.89 -0.14
CA TRP A 70 -19.50 -13.85 -1.10
C TRP A 70 -19.45 -14.34 -2.55
N ALA A 71 -18.48 -15.18 -2.90
CA ALA A 71 -18.38 -15.74 -4.26
C ALA A 71 -19.63 -16.55 -4.65
N GLY A 72 -20.20 -17.34 -3.72
CA GLY A 72 -21.43 -18.08 -3.98
C GLY A 72 -22.65 -17.19 -4.21
N ILE A 73 -22.79 -16.11 -3.44
CA ILE A 73 -23.89 -15.15 -3.56
C ILE A 73 -23.83 -14.44 -4.93
N ILE A 74 -22.64 -14.02 -5.36
CA ILE A 74 -22.45 -13.37 -6.66
C ILE A 74 -22.88 -14.29 -7.81
N VAL A 75 -22.47 -15.57 -7.80
CA VAL A 75 -22.84 -16.53 -8.85
C VAL A 75 -24.36 -16.75 -8.91
N VAL A 76 -25.03 -16.85 -7.76
CA VAL A 76 -26.49 -17.04 -7.72
C VAL A 76 -27.23 -15.80 -8.24
N VAL A 77 -26.80 -14.60 -7.87
CA VAL A 77 -27.42 -13.35 -8.33
C VAL A 77 -27.26 -13.17 -9.85
N PHE A 78 -26.06 -13.39 -10.39
CA PHE A 78 -25.84 -13.32 -11.84
C PHE A 78 -26.63 -14.39 -12.60
N GLY A 79 -26.74 -15.61 -12.06
CA GLY A 79 -27.56 -16.67 -12.64
C GLY A 79 -29.05 -16.31 -12.71
N LEU A 80 -29.60 -15.69 -11.66
CA LEU A 80 -31.00 -15.24 -11.62
C LEU A 80 -31.28 -14.09 -12.60
N ILE A 81 -30.36 -13.12 -12.71
CA ILE A 81 -30.48 -12.02 -13.69
C ILE A 81 -30.46 -12.58 -15.11
N PHE A 82 -29.52 -13.48 -15.41
CA PHE A 82 -29.40 -14.08 -16.73
C PHE A 82 -30.62 -14.96 -17.08
N ALA A 83 -31.16 -15.71 -16.11
CA ALA A 83 -32.38 -16.49 -16.30
C ALA A 83 -33.61 -15.59 -16.56
N ALA A 84 -33.75 -14.49 -15.81
CA ALA A 84 -34.83 -13.52 -16.01
C ALA A 84 -34.73 -12.84 -17.38
N GLU A 85 -33.52 -12.46 -17.81
CA GLU A 85 -33.27 -11.87 -19.11
C GLU A 85 -33.57 -12.86 -20.25
N ARG A 86 -33.21 -14.14 -20.10
CA ARG A 86 -33.52 -15.21 -21.05
C ARG A 86 -35.03 -15.46 -21.17
N LEU A 87 -35.76 -15.43 -20.05
CA LEU A 87 -37.21 -15.59 -20.00
C LEU A 87 -37.95 -14.40 -20.64
N LEU A 88 -37.51 -13.17 -20.38
CA LEU A 88 -38.04 -11.96 -21.02
C LEU A 88 -37.83 -11.99 -22.54
N ARG A 89 -36.65 -12.42 -23.00
CA ARG A 89 -36.38 -12.61 -24.44
C ARG A 89 -37.21 -13.72 -25.08
N MET A 90 -37.60 -14.76 -24.34
CA MET A 90 -38.48 -15.83 -24.86
C MET A 90 -39.95 -15.42 -24.90
N MET A 91 -40.39 -14.50 -24.04
CA MET A 91 -41.78 -14.00 -24.01
C MET A 91 -42.08 -12.91 -25.05
N GLY A 92 -41.16 -12.63 -25.98
CA GLY A 92 -41.45 -11.81 -27.17
C GLY A 92 -41.71 -10.33 -26.90
N HIS A 93 -41.30 -9.80 -25.73
CA HIS A 93 -41.28 -8.36 -25.48
C HIS A 93 -39.86 -7.82 -25.68
N LEU A 94 -39.44 -7.78 -26.95
CA LEU A 94 -38.53 -6.82 -27.58
C LEU A 94 -38.58 -7.03 -29.10
#